data_AF-A0A2V7JEW2-F1
#
_entry.id   AF-A0A2V7JEW2-F1
#
_cell.length_a   1.000
_cell.length_b   1.000
_cell.length_c   1.000
_cell.angle_alpha   90.00
_cell.angle_beta   90.00
_cell.angle_gamma   90.00
#
_symmetry.space_group_name_H-M   'P 1'
#
loop_
_entity.id
_entity.type
_entity.pdbx_description
1 polymer ?
#
loop_
_entity_poly.entity_id
_entity_poly.type
_entity_poly.pdbx_seq_one_letter_code
_entity_poly.pdbx_strand_id
1 'polypeptide(L)'
;SIKHVERQIRWVEKDLARKPDAAVAHNPQQLATIRAAGKIALIHAVEGGFLVGETVPKIQANVGELAKHGVAYVTVAHLFFRKVATNAPALPFLKDKTYECLFPQPAKGLCNLGIAAVEAMVDKGVLVDVTHMSERAIDDTLALLDRIDPKRQVPLIATHSACSFGKLEYNISDRHIEAIAERNGVVGLIACRHYMSDGLPAPQTFDDSMDIIYCHIDRIHRGAGAHQAVRPRSGPTDLLR
;
A
#
# COMPACT_ATOMS: atom_id res chain seq x y z
N SER A 1 -19.47 -1.38 -3.68
CA SER A 1 -19.87 -0.10 -4.29
C SER A 1 -19.45 1.03 -3.36
N ILE A 2 -19.31 2.25 -3.88
CA ILE A 2 -18.91 3.43 -3.09
C ILE A 2 -19.80 3.66 -1.84
N LYS A 3 -21.11 3.44 -1.95
CA LYS A 3 -22.07 3.53 -0.82
C LYS A 3 -21.75 2.60 0.35
N HIS A 4 -21.06 1.49 0.08
CA HIS A 4 -20.59 0.59 1.14
C HIS A 4 -19.37 1.17 1.85
N VAL A 5 -18.41 1.70 1.09
CA VAL A 5 -17.20 2.35 1.62
C VAL A 5 -17.58 3.56 2.49
N GLU A 6 -18.46 4.43 2.02
CA GLU A 6 -18.95 5.58 2.79
C GLU A 6 -19.62 5.17 4.12
N ARG A 7 -20.29 4.01 4.13
CA ARG A 7 -20.92 3.49 5.35
C ARG A 7 -19.86 3.04 6.36
N GLN A 8 -18.80 2.38 5.89
CA GLN A 8 -17.67 1.98 6.74
C GLN A 8 -16.95 3.22 7.31
N ILE A 9 -16.70 4.25 6.48
CA ILE A 9 -16.13 5.53 6.92
C ILE A 9 -16.98 6.13 8.05
N ARG A 10 -18.29 6.28 7.84
CA ARG A 10 -19.20 6.82 8.87
C ARG A 10 -19.23 5.96 10.15
N TRP A 11 -19.08 4.64 10.04
CA TRP A 11 -19.02 3.77 11.22
C TRP A 11 -17.77 4.02 12.04
N VAL A 12 -16.61 4.14 11.40
CA VAL A 12 -15.33 4.46 12.06
C VAL A 12 -15.39 5.83 12.74
N GLU A 13 -15.88 6.86 12.02
CA GLU A 13 -16.01 8.21 12.59
C GLU A 13 -16.96 8.23 13.80
N LYS A 14 -18.12 7.54 13.71
CA LYS A 14 -19.09 7.46 14.80
C LYS A 14 -18.52 6.73 16.03
N ASP A 15 -17.70 5.71 15.81
CA ASP A 15 -17.03 5.00 16.90
C ASP A 15 -15.98 5.88 17.58
N LEU A 16 -15.17 6.59 16.80
CA LEU A 16 -14.11 7.46 17.31
C LEU A 16 -14.64 8.72 18.00
N ALA A 17 -15.80 9.24 17.60
CA ALA A 17 -16.45 10.36 18.29
C ALA A 17 -16.72 10.10 19.79
N ARG A 18 -16.68 8.82 20.21
CA ARG A 18 -16.87 8.40 21.61
C ARG A 18 -15.56 8.11 22.34
N LYS A 19 -14.41 8.25 21.68
CA LYS A 19 -13.08 7.92 22.20
C LYS A 19 -12.25 9.20 22.39
N PRO A 20 -11.95 9.62 23.63
CA PRO A 20 -11.28 10.89 23.89
C PRO A 20 -9.80 10.90 23.45
N ASP A 21 -9.19 9.73 23.35
CA ASP A 21 -7.78 9.47 23.07
C ASP A 21 -7.47 9.22 21.58
N ALA A 22 -8.49 9.24 20.71
CA ALA A 22 -8.33 8.99 19.28
C ALA A 22 -9.16 9.94 18.42
N ALA A 23 -8.71 10.17 17.18
CA ALA A 23 -9.45 10.98 16.21
C ALA A 23 -9.10 10.58 14.78
N VAL A 24 -10.02 10.86 13.85
CA VAL A 24 -9.78 10.72 12.41
C VAL A 24 -9.04 11.96 11.89
N ALA A 25 -7.99 11.73 11.11
CA ALA A 25 -7.32 12.74 10.31
C ALA A 25 -7.78 12.64 8.86
N HIS A 26 -8.39 13.71 8.34
CA HIS A 26 -8.82 13.81 6.95
C HIS A 26 -7.79 14.50 6.06
N ASN A 27 -6.73 15.08 6.65
CA ASN A 27 -5.64 15.73 5.94
C ASN A 27 -4.37 15.78 6.81
N PRO A 28 -3.19 16.11 6.22
CA PRO A 28 -1.92 16.15 6.95
C PRO A 28 -1.90 17.11 8.14
N GLN A 29 -2.60 18.25 8.05
CA GLN A 29 -2.65 19.23 9.14
C GLN A 29 -3.39 18.67 10.37
N GLN A 30 -4.51 17.98 10.14
CA GLN A 30 -5.24 17.29 11.21
C GLN A 30 -4.42 16.15 11.80
N LEU A 31 -3.72 15.37 10.96
CA LEU A 31 -2.81 14.32 11.42
C LEU A 31 -1.74 14.89 12.36
N ALA A 32 -1.09 16.00 11.96
CA ALA A 32 -0.10 16.67 12.78
C ALA A 32 -0.69 17.16 14.11
N THR A 33 -1.89 17.72 14.08
CA THR A 33 -2.60 18.24 15.27
C THR A 33 -2.94 17.12 16.25
N ILE A 34 -3.48 16.01 15.76
CA ILE A 34 -3.86 14.85 16.59
C ILE A 34 -2.60 14.24 17.25
N ARG A 35 -1.52 14.09 16.48
CA ARG A 35 -0.24 13.60 17.01
C ARG A 35 0.36 14.53 18.06
N ALA A 36 0.33 15.85 17.83
CA ALA A 36 0.82 16.84 18.79
C ALA A 36 0.00 16.84 20.10
N ALA A 37 -1.27 16.47 20.03
CA ALA A 37 -2.13 16.29 21.19
C ALA A 37 -1.95 14.95 21.92
N GLY A 38 -0.98 14.11 21.51
CA GLY A 38 -0.72 12.80 22.11
C GLY A 38 -1.81 11.76 21.87
N LYS A 39 -2.68 11.99 20.87
CA LYS A 39 -3.79 11.10 20.53
C LYS A 39 -3.43 10.11 19.42
N ILE A 40 -4.15 9.00 19.37
CA ILE A 40 -4.09 8.05 18.26
C ILE A 40 -4.79 8.67 17.04
N ALA A 41 -4.06 8.81 15.94
CA ALA A 41 -4.61 9.27 14.68
C ALA A 41 -4.99 8.07 13.80
N LEU A 42 -6.21 8.09 13.27
CA LEU A 42 -6.66 7.17 12.24
C LEU A 42 -6.77 7.90 10.91
N ILE A 43 -6.37 7.24 9.83
CA ILE A 43 -6.54 7.71 8.46
C ILE A 43 -7.44 6.74 7.71
N HIS A 44 -8.28 7.25 6.82
CA HIS A 44 -9.09 6.40 5.97
C HIS A 44 -8.29 5.93 4.75
N ALA A 45 -8.44 4.65 4.42
CA ALA A 45 -7.88 4.03 3.24
C ALA A 45 -8.90 3.07 2.62
N VAL A 46 -8.78 2.80 1.33
CA VAL A 46 -9.65 1.85 0.62
C VAL A 46 -8.81 0.77 -0.02
N GLU A 47 -9.02 -0.47 0.37
CA GLU A 47 -8.36 -1.61 -0.24
C GLU A 47 -9.27 -2.22 -1.34
N GLY A 48 -8.82 -2.13 -2.59
CA GLY A 48 -9.51 -2.62 -3.78
C GLY A 48 -10.11 -1.53 -4.66
N GLY A 49 -9.36 -1.13 -5.70
CA GLY A 49 -9.77 -0.10 -6.66
C GLY A 49 -11.05 -0.42 -7.45
N PHE A 50 -11.47 -1.68 -7.52
CA PHE A 50 -12.77 -2.03 -8.14
C PHE A 50 -13.98 -1.48 -7.37
N LEU A 51 -13.81 -1.02 -6.13
CA LEU A 51 -14.87 -0.41 -5.33
C LEU A 51 -15.21 1.01 -5.82
N VAL A 52 -14.30 1.66 -6.54
CA VAL A 52 -14.48 3.04 -7.02
C VAL A 52 -15.28 3.14 -8.32
N GLY A 53 -15.65 2.04 -8.96
CA GLY A 53 -16.66 2.03 -10.01
C GLY A 53 -16.34 1.15 -11.21
N GLU A 54 -17.35 0.93 -12.03
CA GLU A 54 -17.31 0.05 -13.21
C GLU A 54 -17.18 0.80 -14.54
N THR A 55 -17.16 2.13 -14.53
CA THR A 55 -16.95 2.98 -15.71
C THR A 55 -16.03 4.16 -15.39
N VAL A 56 -15.33 4.70 -16.39
CA VAL A 56 -14.42 5.84 -16.23
C VAL A 56 -15.09 7.04 -15.54
N PRO A 57 -16.30 7.51 -15.96
CA PRO A 57 -16.95 8.64 -15.29
C PRO A 57 -17.30 8.36 -13.83
N LYS A 58 -17.73 7.12 -13.51
CA LYS A 58 -18.04 6.72 -12.13
C LYS A 58 -16.78 6.69 -11.27
N ILE A 59 -15.67 6.20 -11.81
CA ILE A 59 -14.37 6.16 -11.13
C ILE A 59 -13.92 7.57 -10.77
N GLN A 60 -13.92 8.49 -11.74
CA GLN A 60 -13.53 9.88 -11.50
C GLN A 60 -14.40 10.55 -10.44
N ALA A 61 -15.72 10.36 -10.51
CA ALA A 61 -16.65 10.89 -9.52
C ALA A 61 -16.40 10.31 -8.11
N ASN A 62 -16.28 8.98 -8.00
CA ASN A 62 -16.15 8.31 -6.71
C ASN A 62 -14.79 8.56 -6.06
N VAL A 63 -13.70 8.64 -6.82
CA VAL A 63 -12.39 9.05 -6.27
C VAL A 63 -12.46 10.48 -5.73
N GLY A 64 -13.18 11.37 -6.42
CA GLY A 64 -13.49 12.71 -5.93
C GLY A 64 -14.26 12.71 -4.60
N GLU A 65 -15.26 11.84 -4.45
CA GLU A 65 -15.98 11.69 -3.18
C GLU A 65 -15.10 11.12 -2.06
N LEU A 66 -14.26 10.12 -2.36
CA LEU A 66 -13.30 9.58 -1.38
C LEU A 66 -12.32 10.66 -0.90
N ALA A 67 -11.83 11.51 -1.80
CA ALA A 67 -10.96 12.63 -1.45
C ALA A 67 -11.68 13.64 -0.52
N LYS A 68 -12.95 13.95 -0.76
CA LYS A 68 -13.76 14.81 0.14
C LYS A 68 -13.94 14.20 1.53
N HIS A 69 -13.99 12.88 1.61
CA HIS A 69 -14.03 12.15 2.89
C HIS A 69 -12.66 12.05 3.58
N GLY A 70 -11.58 12.57 2.99
CA GLY A 70 -10.23 12.50 3.57
C GLY A 70 -9.60 11.12 3.48
N VAL A 71 -9.99 10.31 2.49
CA VAL A 71 -9.32 9.04 2.21
C VAL A 71 -7.92 9.33 1.69
N ALA A 72 -6.91 8.80 2.39
CA ALA A 72 -5.51 9.05 2.12
C ALA A 72 -5.01 8.31 0.87
N TYR A 73 -5.42 7.06 0.69
CA TYR A 73 -4.94 6.22 -0.41
C TYR A 73 -5.95 5.14 -0.82
N VAL A 74 -5.78 4.61 -2.04
CA VAL A 74 -6.50 3.44 -2.53
C VAL A 74 -5.51 2.38 -3.01
N THR A 75 -5.65 1.15 -2.52
CA THR A 75 -4.97 -0.03 -3.06
C THR A 75 -5.66 -0.43 -4.36
N VAL A 76 -5.00 -0.24 -5.49
CA VAL A 76 -5.64 -0.34 -6.81
C VAL A 76 -5.98 -1.79 -7.16
N ALA A 77 -5.07 -2.72 -6.86
CA ALA A 77 -5.31 -4.16 -6.93
C ALA A 77 -5.85 -4.70 -5.59
N HIS A 78 -6.28 -5.96 -5.61
CA HIS A 78 -6.60 -6.73 -4.40
C HIS A 78 -6.40 -8.22 -4.70
N LEU A 79 -6.80 -9.12 -3.81
CA LEU A 79 -6.57 -10.57 -3.88
C LEU A 79 -7.06 -11.29 -5.14
N PHE A 80 -7.96 -10.67 -5.92
CA PHE A 80 -8.47 -11.23 -7.17
C PHE A 80 -8.64 -10.16 -8.22
N PHE A 81 -8.34 -10.52 -9.48
CA PHE A 81 -8.50 -9.64 -10.62
C PHE A 81 -9.95 -9.21 -10.80
N ARG A 82 -10.18 -7.89 -10.80
CA ARG A 82 -11.50 -7.28 -10.98
C ARG A 82 -11.49 -6.15 -12.01
N LYS A 83 -10.78 -6.34 -13.13
CA LYS A 83 -10.73 -5.42 -14.29
C LYS A 83 -10.06 -4.07 -14.05
N VAL A 84 -9.38 -3.88 -12.92
CA VAL A 84 -8.66 -2.65 -12.57
C VAL A 84 -7.16 -2.84 -12.78
N ALA A 85 -6.54 -3.66 -11.95
CA ALA A 85 -5.16 -4.10 -12.08
C ALA A 85 -5.09 -5.62 -11.84
N THR A 86 -4.15 -6.28 -12.50
CA THR A 86 -3.81 -7.67 -12.20
C THR A 86 -3.11 -7.78 -10.86
N ASN A 87 -3.29 -8.90 -10.18
CA ASN A 87 -2.79 -9.14 -8.84
C ASN A 87 -1.74 -10.26 -8.82
N ALA A 88 -0.80 -10.17 -7.88
CA ALA A 88 0.08 -11.26 -7.56
C ALA A 88 -0.71 -12.40 -6.88
N PRO A 89 -0.29 -13.67 -7.06
CA PRO A 89 -0.81 -14.80 -6.29
C PRO A 89 -0.72 -14.53 -4.78
N ALA A 90 -1.87 -14.54 -4.10
CA ALA A 90 -1.95 -14.19 -2.69
C ALA A 90 -2.82 -15.18 -1.90
N LEU A 91 -4.11 -15.25 -2.20
CA LEU A 91 -5.04 -16.17 -1.55
C LEU A 91 -5.93 -16.87 -2.59
N PRO A 92 -6.12 -18.20 -2.50
CA PRO A 92 -5.48 -19.13 -1.55
C PRO A 92 -3.97 -19.31 -1.81
N PHE A 93 -3.19 -19.71 -0.79
CA PHE A 93 -1.75 -19.97 -0.90
C PHE A 93 -1.48 -21.19 -1.78
N LEU A 94 -1.31 -20.94 -3.08
CA LEU A 94 -0.99 -21.93 -4.10
C LEU A 94 0.37 -21.59 -4.70
N LYS A 95 0.98 -22.56 -5.39
CA LYS A 95 2.11 -22.25 -6.27
C LYS A 95 1.63 -21.30 -7.37
N ASP A 96 2.45 -20.32 -7.74
CA ASP A 96 2.09 -19.26 -8.68
C ASP A 96 1.50 -19.80 -9.98
N LYS A 97 2.17 -20.77 -10.63
CA LYS A 97 1.64 -21.44 -11.84
C LYS A 97 0.26 -22.07 -11.68
N THR A 98 -0.04 -22.59 -10.49
CA THR A 98 -1.36 -23.17 -10.19
C THR A 98 -2.39 -22.07 -9.97
N TYR A 99 -2.02 -21.00 -9.28
CA TYR A 99 -2.88 -19.83 -9.11
C TYR A 99 -3.24 -19.20 -10.45
N GLU A 100 -2.25 -18.94 -11.32
CA GLU A 100 -2.45 -18.39 -12.66
C GLU A 100 -3.38 -19.24 -13.54
N CYS A 101 -3.29 -20.58 -13.40
CA CYS A 101 -4.16 -21.50 -14.11
C CYS A 101 -5.62 -21.42 -13.63
N LEU A 102 -5.84 -21.30 -12.32
CA LEU A 102 -7.19 -21.24 -11.73
C LEU A 102 -7.82 -19.84 -11.80
N PHE A 103 -6.99 -18.81 -11.77
CA PHE A 103 -7.39 -17.41 -11.77
C PHE A 103 -6.69 -16.66 -12.92
N PRO A 104 -7.02 -16.98 -14.19
CA PRO A 104 -6.34 -16.39 -15.33
C PRO A 104 -6.57 -14.87 -15.40
N GLN A 105 -5.51 -14.16 -15.73
CA GLN A 105 -5.48 -12.69 -15.81
C GLN A 105 -5.02 -12.26 -17.21
N PRO A 106 -5.39 -11.05 -17.67
CA PRO A 106 -4.88 -10.55 -18.94
C PRO A 106 -3.36 -10.28 -18.86
N ALA A 107 -2.68 -10.31 -20.01
CA ALA A 107 -1.25 -10.01 -20.09
C ALA A 107 -0.90 -8.54 -19.75
N LYS A 108 -1.87 -7.62 -19.85
CA LYS A 108 -1.71 -6.24 -19.38
C LYS A 108 -1.85 -6.18 -17.86
N GLY A 109 -0.97 -5.41 -17.22
CA GLY A 109 -0.96 -5.21 -15.79
C GLY A 109 -2.09 -4.30 -15.34
N LEU A 110 -2.16 -3.10 -15.91
CA LEU A 110 -3.14 -2.08 -15.60
C LEU A 110 -4.19 -1.97 -16.73
N CYS A 111 -5.47 -2.09 -16.37
CA CYS A 111 -6.58 -2.00 -17.33
C CYS A 111 -7.10 -0.56 -17.46
N ASN A 112 -7.97 -0.28 -18.44
CA ASN A 112 -8.53 1.06 -18.67
C ASN A 112 -9.21 1.66 -17.42
N LEU A 113 -9.87 0.82 -16.61
CA LEU A 113 -10.45 1.26 -15.34
C LEU A 113 -9.37 1.59 -14.31
N GLY A 114 -8.27 0.82 -14.28
CA GLY A 114 -7.10 1.10 -13.42
C GLY A 114 -6.38 2.39 -13.81
N ILE A 115 -6.20 2.63 -15.12
CA ILE A 115 -5.64 3.89 -15.63
C ILE A 115 -6.49 5.07 -15.16
N ALA A 116 -7.80 5.01 -15.38
CA ALA A 116 -8.72 6.05 -14.94
C ALA A 116 -8.72 6.25 -13.42
N ALA A 117 -8.55 5.18 -12.64
CA ALA A 117 -8.45 5.27 -11.19
C ALA A 117 -7.17 5.99 -10.76
N VAL A 118 -6.01 5.59 -11.29
CA VAL A 118 -4.72 6.21 -10.99
C VAL A 118 -4.70 7.69 -11.41
N GLU A 119 -5.20 8.02 -12.60
CA GLU A 119 -5.31 9.40 -13.08
C GLU A 119 -6.20 10.25 -12.16
N ALA A 120 -7.36 9.73 -11.74
CA ALA A 120 -8.24 10.43 -10.81
C ALA A 120 -7.62 10.58 -9.41
N MET A 121 -6.86 9.58 -8.95
CA MET A 121 -6.17 9.61 -7.65
C MET A 121 -5.09 10.69 -7.63
N VAL A 122 -4.28 10.76 -8.69
CA VAL A 122 -3.27 11.81 -8.89
C VAL A 122 -3.94 13.20 -8.92
N ASP A 123 -5.02 13.37 -9.70
CA ASP A 123 -5.75 14.64 -9.80
C ASP A 123 -6.38 15.10 -8.47
N LYS A 124 -6.84 14.15 -7.64
CA LYS A 124 -7.52 14.44 -6.36
C LYS A 124 -6.63 14.39 -5.12
N GLY A 125 -5.33 14.12 -5.28
CA GLY A 125 -4.39 14.02 -4.17
C GLY A 125 -4.62 12.80 -3.27
N VAL A 126 -5.14 11.71 -3.83
CA VAL A 126 -5.26 10.40 -3.16
C VAL A 126 -4.05 9.56 -3.57
N LEU A 127 -3.30 9.02 -2.60
CA LEU A 127 -2.08 8.27 -2.91
C LEU A 127 -2.40 6.92 -3.58
N VAL A 128 -1.49 6.50 -4.47
CA VAL A 128 -1.58 5.25 -5.20
C VAL A 128 -0.85 4.15 -4.43
N ASP A 129 -1.60 3.13 -4.00
CA ASP A 129 -1.04 1.95 -3.36
C ASP A 129 -1.02 0.75 -4.33
N VAL A 130 0.19 0.22 -4.57
CA VAL A 130 0.45 -0.89 -5.50
C VAL A 130 0.46 -2.25 -4.83
N THR A 131 0.15 -2.32 -3.54
CA THR A 131 0.05 -3.60 -2.83
C THR A 131 -0.92 -4.56 -3.54
N HIS A 132 -0.59 -5.85 -3.50
CA HIS A 132 -1.23 -6.94 -4.24
C HIS A 132 -1.07 -6.92 -5.76
N MET A 133 -0.53 -5.87 -6.38
CA MET A 133 -0.33 -5.87 -7.83
C MET A 133 0.62 -6.98 -8.26
N SER A 134 0.39 -7.53 -9.46
CA SER A 134 1.44 -8.28 -10.15
C SER A 134 2.59 -7.35 -10.51
N GLU A 135 3.80 -7.88 -10.71
CA GLU A 135 4.93 -7.07 -11.19
C GLU A 135 4.58 -6.26 -12.44
N ARG A 136 3.84 -6.86 -13.37
CA ARG A 136 3.43 -6.19 -14.60
C ARG A 136 2.47 -5.01 -14.34
N ALA A 137 1.60 -5.11 -13.34
CA ALA A 137 0.72 -4.02 -12.94
C ALA A 137 1.48 -2.88 -12.26
N ILE A 138 2.52 -3.19 -11.48
CA ILE A 138 3.43 -2.17 -10.93
C ILE A 138 4.16 -1.44 -12.06
N ASP A 139 4.72 -2.18 -13.03
CA ASP A 139 5.42 -1.60 -14.18
C ASP A 139 4.51 -0.69 -15.03
N ASP A 140 3.30 -1.14 -15.35
CA ASP A 140 2.32 -0.34 -16.10
C ASP A 140 1.89 0.92 -15.31
N THR A 141 1.81 0.83 -13.97
CA THR A 141 1.47 1.97 -13.08
C THR A 141 2.61 2.98 -13.03
N LEU A 142 3.86 2.54 -12.91
CA LEU A 142 5.05 3.39 -12.96
C LEU A 142 5.13 4.13 -14.30
N ALA A 143 4.95 3.42 -15.42
CA ALA A 143 4.95 4.01 -16.75
C ALA A 143 3.83 5.07 -16.93
N LEU A 144 2.64 4.81 -16.36
CA LEU A 144 1.56 5.78 -16.34
C LEU A 144 1.95 7.03 -15.53
N LEU A 145 2.51 6.85 -14.34
CA LEU A 145 2.94 7.96 -13.48
C LEU A 145 4.09 8.75 -14.10
N ASP A 146 5.02 8.13 -14.84
CA ASP A 146 6.09 8.85 -15.55
C ASP A 146 5.51 9.78 -16.62
N ARG A 147 4.38 9.39 -17.22
CA ARG A 147 3.68 10.19 -18.24
C ARG A 147 2.88 11.34 -17.63
N ILE A 148 2.14 11.11 -16.54
CA ILE A 148 1.20 12.10 -15.97
C ILE A 148 1.79 12.93 -14.82
N ASP A 149 2.86 12.45 -14.20
CA ASP A 149 3.62 13.13 -13.14
C ASP A 149 5.14 12.95 -13.38
N PRO A 150 5.70 13.55 -14.44
CA PRO A 150 7.11 13.39 -14.81
C PRO A 150 8.08 14.00 -13.79
N LYS A 151 7.58 14.89 -12.91
CA LYS A 151 8.36 15.49 -11.82
C LYS A 151 8.38 14.63 -10.56
N ARG A 152 7.69 13.47 -10.57
CA ARG A 152 7.63 12.50 -9.46
C ARG A 152 7.20 13.17 -8.15
N GLN A 153 6.20 14.04 -8.22
CA GLN A 153 5.67 14.76 -7.06
C GLN A 153 4.69 13.91 -6.25
N VAL A 154 4.04 12.93 -6.88
CA VAL A 154 3.09 12.03 -6.22
C VAL A 154 3.85 10.79 -5.70
N PRO A 155 3.86 10.56 -4.37
CA PRO A 155 4.41 9.35 -3.80
C PRO A 155 3.67 8.10 -4.27
N LEU A 156 4.42 7.07 -4.65
CA LEU A 156 3.92 5.72 -4.85
C LEU A 156 4.13 4.93 -3.56
N ILE A 157 3.14 4.16 -3.10
CA ILE A 157 3.29 3.38 -1.86
C ILE A 157 3.00 1.91 -2.10
N ALA A 158 3.64 1.06 -1.30
CA ALA A 158 3.27 -0.34 -1.10
C ALA A 158 3.01 -0.51 0.40
N THR A 159 1.76 -0.41 0.83
CA THR A 159 1.38 -0.27 2.24
C THR A 159 1.65 -1.50 3.09
N HIS A 160 1.58 -2.70 2.50
CA HIS A 160 1.90 -3.96 3.19
C HIS A 160 2.47 -5.00 2.21
N SER A 161 3.79 -5.12 2.16
CA SER A 161 4.50 -6.10 1.32
C SER A 161 5.71 -6.69 2.05
N ALA A 162 6.20 -7.83 1.60
CA ALA A 162 7.50 -8.37 2.01
C ALA A 162 8.47 -8.25 0.82
N CYS A 163 9.77 -8.17 1.09
CA CYS A 163 10.80 -8.15 0.05
C CYS A 163 11.02 -9.55 -0.54
N SER A 164 11.40 -9.59 -1.82
CA SER A 164 11.70 -10.84 -2.50
C SER A 164 13.06 -11.39 -2.08
N PHE A 165 13.04 -12.38 -1.18
CA PHE A 165 14.17 -13.26 -0.86
C PHE A 165 14.00 -14.65 -1.48
N GLY A 166 12.75 -15.11 -1.63
CA GLY A 166 12.40 -16.39 -2.23
C GLY A 166 11.84 -16.25 -3.64
N LYS A 167 10.70 -16.90 -3.89
CA LYS A 167 10.10 -17.01 -5.23
C LYS A 167 8.65 -16.54 -5.31
N LEU A 168 8.05 -16.14 -4.20
CA LEU A 168 6.66 -15.68 -4.20
C LEU A 168 6.57 -14.36 -4.97
N GLU A 169 5.79 -14.36 -6.05
CA GLU A 169 5.49 -13.16 -6.84
C GLU A 169 4.78 -12.05 -6.04
N TYR A 170 4.17 -12.39 -4.89
CA TYR A 170 3.61 -11.41 -3.96
C TYR A 170 4.67 -10.45 -3.40
N ASN A 171 5.90 -10.93 -3.23
CA ASN A 171 6.95 -10.18 -2.59
C ASN A 171 7.57 -9.18 -3.56
N ILE A 172 7.75 -7.95 -3.11
CA ILE A 172 8.22 -6.84 -3.94
C ILE A 172 9.71 -7.00 -4.28
N SER A 173 10.03 -6.81 -5.56
CA SER A 173 11.38 -6.92 -6.09
C SER A 173 12.23 -5.67 -5.79
N ASP A 174 13.56 -5.81 -5.78
CA ASP A 174 14.48 -4.69 -5.52
C ASP A 174 14.29 -3.54 -6.52
N ARG A 175 14.06 -3.85 -7.81
CA ARG A 175 13.78 -2.83 -8.84
C ARG A 175 12.52 -2.02 -8.53
N HIS A 176 11.50 -2.64 -7.94
CA HIS A 176 10.26 -1.96 -7.57
C HIS A 176 10.42 -1.16 -6.28
N ILE A 177 11.23 -1.65 -5.34
CA ILE A 177 11.62 -0.88 -4.14
C ILE A 177 12.37 0.39 -4.56
N GLU A 178 13.35 0.29 -5.46
CA GLU A 178 14.10 1.42 -6.03
C GLU A 178 13.15 2.41 -6.73
N ALA A 179 12.26 1.93 -7.60
CA ALA A 179 11.30 2.78 -8.31
C ALA A 179 10.31 3.49 -7.38
N ILE A 180 9.89 2.84 -6.28
CA ILE A 180 9.06 3.46 -5.24
C ILE A 180 9.86 4.56 -4.51
N ALA A 181 11.11 4.29 -4.13
CA ALA A 181 11.96 5.26 -3.45
C ALA A 181 12.27 6.49 -4.34
N GLU A 182 12.53 6.27 -5.63
CA GLU A 182 12.71 7.32 -6.64
C GLU A 182 11.51 8.27 -6.78
N ARG A 183 10.33 7.83 -6.33
CA ARG A 183 9.09 8.61 -6.29
C ARG A 183 8.77 9.17 -4.90
N ASN A 184 9.75 9.23 -4.00
CA ASN A 184 9.55 9.62 -2.60
C ASN A 184 8.50 8.75 -1.89
N GLY A 185 8.40 7.50 -2.32
CA GLY A 185 7.44 6.52 -1.86
C GLY A 185 7.84 5.80 -0.58
N VAL A 186 6.95 4.90 -0.12
CA VAL A 186 7.17 4.10 1.09
C VAL A 186 6.75 2.65 0.85
N VAL A 187 7.57 1.71 1.34
CA VAL A 187 7.23 0.29 1.44
C VAL A 187 6.99 -0.05 2.91
N GLY A 188 5.76 -0.40 3.25
CA GLY A 188 5.36 -0.91 4.56
C GLY A 188 5.48 -2.43 4.61
N LEU A 189 6.03 -2.96 5.70
CA LEU A 189 6.22 -4.40 5.86
C LEU A 189 4.96 -5.12 6.32
N ILE A 190 4.60 -6.21 5.65
CA ILE A 190 3.47 -7.05 6.04
C ILE A 190 3.82 -7.97 7.20
N ALA A 191 2.98 -8.03 8.23
CA ALA A 191 3.13 -8.99 9.34
C ALA A 191 2.50 -10.36 8.99
N CYS A 192 2.96 -11.00 7.90
CA CYS A 192 2.47 -12.31 7.46
C CYS A 192 3.63 -13.30 7.30
N ARG A 193 3.62 -14.38 8.09
CA ARG A 193 4.69 -15.40 8.10
C ARG A 193 4.94 -16.00 6.71
N HIS A 194 3.89 -16.27 5.94
CA HIS A 194 4.02 -16.89 4.62
C HIS A 194 4.89 -16.06 3.66
N TYR A 195 4.66 -14.73 3.63
CA TYR A 195 5.40 -13.81 2.76
C TYR A 195 6.75 -13.41 3.36
N MET A 196 6.79 -13.12 4.67
CA MET A 196 8.01 -12.65 5.34
C MET A 196 9.11 -13.71 5.42
N SER A 197 8.74 -15.00 5.51
CA SER A 197 9.70 -16.11 5.58
C SER A 197 10.03 -16.71 4.21
N ASP A 198 9.49 -16.20 3.10
CA ASP A 198 9.79 -16.76 1.78
C ASP A 198 11.26 -16.57 1.42
N GLY A 199 11.96 -17.66 1.13
CA GLY A 199 13.42 -17.67 0.89
C GLY A 199 14.28 -17.46 2.14
N LEU A 200 13.69 -17.37 3.34
CA LEU A 200 14.37 -17.24 4.62
C LEU A 200 14.05 -18.42 5.54
N PRO A 201 14.89 -18.73 6.54
CA PRO A 201 14.56 -19.72 7.55
C PRO A 201 13.26 -19.36 8.28
N ALA A 202 12.34 -20.33 8.42
CA ALA A 202 11.08 -20.09 9.09
C ALA A 202 11.29 -19.81 10.59
N PRO A 203 10.73 -18.73 11.15
CA PRO A 203 11.02 -18.33 12.52
C PRO A 203 10.44 -19.35 13.51
N GLN A 204 11.21 -19.67 14.56
CA GLN A 204 10.80 -20.52 15.67
C GLN A 204 10.61 -19.72 16.96
N THR A 205 11.31 -18.59 17.08
CA THR A 205 11.27 -17.70 18.23
C THR A 205 10.80 -16.29 17.86
N PHE A 206 10.58 -15.46 18.89
CA PHE A 206 10.32 -14.03 18.69
C PHE A 206 11.54 -13.33 18.08
N ASP A 207 12.75 -13.67 18.55
CA ASP A 207 13.99 -13.08 18.05
C ASP A 207 14.20 -13.43 16.57
N ASP A 208 13.94 -14.68 16.16
CA ASP A 208 13.98 -15.07 14.73
C ASP A 208 12.99 -14.24 13.89
N SER A 209 11.81 -13.94 14.45
CA SER A 209 10.80 -13.14 13.76
C SER A 209 11.26 -11.69 13.59
N MET A 210 11.94 -11.13 14.60
CA MET A 210 12.53 -9.80 14.54
C MET A 210 13.71 -9.75 13.57
N ASP A 211 14.56 -10.78 13.53
CA ASP A 211 15.67 -10.87 12.58
C ASP A 211 15.19 -10.89 11.12
N ILE A 212 14.09 -11.60 10.85
CA ILE A 212 13.43 -11.56 9.54
C ILE A 212 12.96 -10.14 9.23
N ILE A 213 12.26 -9.48 10.15
CA ILE A 213 11.82 -8.08 9.95
C ILE A 213 13.01 -7.17 9.66
N TYR A 214 14.12 -7.31 10.40
CA TYR A 214 15.33 -6.52 10.17
C TYR A 214 15.96 -6.80 8.80
N CYS A 215 15.99 -8.05 8.35
CA CYS A 215 16.45 -8.40 7.00
C CYS A 215 15.64 -7.67 5.92
N HIS A 216 14.31 -7.62 6.06
CA HIS A 216 13.44 -6.86 5.14
C HIS A 216 13.70 -5.36 5.20
N ILE A 217 13.85 -4.78 6.40
CA ILE A 217 14.19 -3.35 6.60
C ILE A 217 15.53 -3.01 5.92
N ASP A 218 16.55 -3.84 6.11
CA ASP A 218 17.87 -3.64 5.52
C ASP A 218 17.83 -3.74 3.99
N ARG A 219 17.01 -4.64 3.45
CA ARG A 219 16.83 -4.78 2.01
C ARG A 219 16.12 -3.57 1.39
N ILE A 220 15.05 -3.07 2.04
CA ILE A 220 14.40 -1.83 1.63
C ILE A 220 15.39 -0.66 1.67
N HIS A 221 16.21 -0.58 2.73
CA HIS A 221 17.21 0.46 2.86
C HIS A 221 18.23 0.45 1.72
N ARG A 222 18.75 -0.72 1.35
CA ARG A 222 19.71 -0.86 0.23
C ARG A 222 19.12 -0.42 -1.11
N GLY A 223 17.87 -0.77 -1.39
CA GLY A 223 17.17 -0.34 -2.61
C GLY A 223 16.78 1.14 -2.59
N ALA A 224 16.46 1.71 -1.43
CA ALA A 224 16.01 3.11 -1.32
C ALA A 224 17.16 4.14 -1.19
N GLY A 225 18.39 3.71 -0.87
CA GLY A 225 19.56 4.57 -0.76
C GLY A 225 19.60 5.52 0.46
N ALA A 226 18.56 5.61 1.30
CA ALA A 226 18.56 6.39 2.54
C ALA A 226 17.48 5.96 3.56
N HIS A 227 17.73 6.19 4.86
CA HIS A 227 16.81 5.93 5.98
C HIS A 227 15.64 6.94 6.11
N GLN A 228 15.15 7.58 5.05
CA GLN A 228 14.09 8.60 5.20
C GLN A 228 12.76 8.02 5.73
N ALA A 229 12.57 6.69 5.71
CA ALA A 229 11.40 5.99 6.24
C ALA A 229 11.68 4.98 7.38
N VAL A 230 12.93 4.85 7.85
CA VAL A 230 13.28 3.92 8.94
C VAL A 230 13.82 4.73 10.09
N ARG A 231 13.04 4.89 11.17
CA ARG A 231 13.54 5.48 12.42
C ARG A 231 14.58 4.51 12.99
N PRO A 232 15.89 4.83 13.05
CA PRO A 232 16.84 3.96 13.69
C PRO A 232 16.53 3.88 15.19
N ARG A 233 16.89 2.74 15.79
CA ARG A 233 16.76 2.40 17.22
C ARG A 233 17.07 3.62 18.10
N SER A 234 16.08 4.16 18.80
CA SER A 234 16.34 4.87 20.06
C SER A 234 16.64 3.79 21.11
N GLY A 235 17.89 3.35 21.17
CA GLY A 235 18.39 2.49 22.24
C GLY A 235 18.52 3.25 23.56
N PRO A 236 18.48 2.56 24.71
CA PRO A 236 18.51 3.17 26.03
C PRO A 236 19.96 3.46 26.45
N THR A 237 20.45 4.66 26.19
CA THR A 237 21.66 5.20 26.84
C THR A 237 21.52 6.71 26.91
N ASP A 238 20.91 7.17 28.01
CA ASP A 238 21.26 8.42 28.72
C ASP A 238 20.45 8.50 30.03
N LEU A 239 20.49 7.40 30.79
CA LEU A 239 20.21 7.40 32.21
C LEU A 239 21.41 6.73 32.89
N LEU A 240 22.48 7.50 33.03
CA LEU A 240 23.39 7.53 34.17
C LEU A 240 24.62 8.40 33.82
N ARG A 241 24.67 9.56 34.49
CA ARG A 241 25.70 10.63 34.54
C ARG A 241 25.48 11.81 33.61
#